data_AF-A0A3B9I8M9-F1
#
_entry.id   AF-A0A3B9I8M9-F1
#
_cell.length_a   1.000
_cell.length_b   1.000
_cell.length_c   1.000
_cell.angle_alpha   90.00
_cell.angle_beta   90.00
_cell.angle_gamma   90.00
#
_symmetry.space_group_name_H-M   'P 1'
#
loop_
_entity.id
_entity.type
_entity.pdbx_description
1 polymer ?
#
loop_
_entity_poly.entity_id
_entity_poly.type
_entity_poly.pdbx_seq_one_letter_code
_entity_poly.pdbx_strand_id
1 'polypeptide(L)'
;GSLPGMLVICFICSLPFLSPILGPGAVIAQIVGTLLGAQFAVGAIPARYALPALFAIDGQVGGDFVPVGLSLGEAEPETIEYGVPAVLFSRMVTGPLAVLIAFAFSIGMY
;
A
#
# COMPACT_ATOMS: atom_id res chain seq x y z
N GLY A 1 11.04 3.16 14.98
CA GLY A 1 10.24 3.77 13.91
C GLY A 1 8.94 4.27 14.49
N SER A 2 8.45 5.41 14.02
CA SER A 2 7.24 6.07 14.52
C SER A 2 6.06 5.86 13.57
N LEU A 3 4.84 5.88 14.11
CA LEU A 3 3.59 5.88 13.34
C LEU A 3 3.55 7.00 12.27
N PRO A 4 3.97 8.25 12.56
CA PRO A 4 4.08 9.29 11.54
C PRO A 4 4.97 8.91 10.35
N GLY A 5 6.09 8.23 10.58
CA GLY A 5 6.95 7.78 9.48
C GLY A 5 6.26 6.77 8.57
N MET A 6 5.50 5.83 9.15
CA MET A 6 4.70 4.87 8.39
C MET A 6 3.58 5.55 7.59
N LEU A 7 2.95 6.58 8.14
CA LEU A 7 1.94 7.37 7.42
C LEU A 7 2.52 8.14 6.24
N VAL A 8 3.72 8.72 6.39
CA VAL A 8 4.41 9.41 5.29
C VAL A 8 4.79 8.43 4.18
N ILE A 9 5.36 7.27 4.54
CA ILE A 9 5.70 6.23 3.55
C ILE A 9 4.41 5.78 2.83
N CYS A 10 3.34 5.51 3.57
CA CYS A 10 2.06 5.11 3.00
C CYS A 10 1.51 6.14 2.02
N PHE A 11 1.57 7.43 2.37
CA PHE A 11 1.13 8.50 1.49
C PHE A 11 1.93 8.51 0.18
N ILE A 12 3.26 8.37 0.26
CA ILE A 12 4.13 8.28 -0.92
C ILE A 12 3.75 7.05 -1.74
N CYS A 13 3.67 5.87 -1.12
CA CYS A 13 3.29 4.61 -1.75
C CYS A 13 1.82 4.58 -2.23
N SER A 14 1.01 5.60 -1.96
CA SER A 14 -0.38 5.68 -2.43
C SER A 14 -0.56 6.70 -3.55
N LEU A 15 0.52 7.37 -3.98
CA LEU A 15 0.46 8.35 -5.06
C LEU A 15 -0.04 7.68 -6.35
N PRO A 16 -1.08 8.23 -7.00
CA PRO A 16 -1.85 7.54 -8.03
C PRO A 16 -1.02 7.20 -9.29
N PHE A 17 0.05 7.94 -9.54
CA PHE A 17 0.93 7.72 -10.69
C PHE A 17 2.01 6.66 -10.46
N LEU A 18 2.27 6.24 -9.21
CA LEU A 18 3.30 5.23 -8.95
C LEU A 18 2.89 3.85 -9.47
N SER A 19 1.62 3.47 -9.30
CA SER A 19 1.15 2.14 -9.71
C SER A 19 1.30 1.88 -11.22
N PRO A 20 0.92 2.81 -12.11
CA PRO A 20 1.13 2.63 -13.55
C PRO A 20 2.60 2.67 -13.99
N ILE A 21 3.45 3.45 -13.30
CA ILE A 21 4.87 3.63 -13.67
C ILE A 21 5.70 2.41 -13.25
N LEU A 22 5.39 1.81 -12.11
CA LEU A 22 6.23 0.76 -11.53
C LEU A 22 6.10 -0.58 -12.23
N GLY A 23 5.09 -0.78 -13.10
CA GLY A 23 4.85 -2.02 -13.81
C GLY A 23 4.12 -3.02 -12.90
N PRO A 24 4.81 -3.86 -12.09
CA PRO A 24 4.18 -4.61 -11.01
C PRO A 24 3.93 -3.70 -9.80
N GLY A 25 2.67 -3.52 -9.42
CA GLY A 25 2.26 -2.67 -8.30
C GLY A 25 2.90 -3.04 -6.96
N ALA A 26 3.36 -4.29 -6.84
CA ALA A 26 3.97 -4.85 -5.64
C ALA A 26 5.49 -4.62 -5.50
N VAL A 27 6.18 -3.95 -6.43
CA VAL A 27 7.66 -3.81 -6.38
C VAL A 27 8.12 -3.16 -5.07
N ILE A 28 7.45 -2.10 -4.62
CA ILE A 28 7.79 -1.43 -3.35
C ILE A 28 7.58 -2.39 -2.18
N ALA A 29 6.40 -2.99 -2.08
CA ALA A 29 6.05 -3.92 -1.02
C ALA A 29 7.03 -5.12 -0.97
N GLN A 30 7.43 -5.65 -2.12
CA GLN A 30 8.38 -6.75 -2.24
C GLN A 30 9.79 -6.36 -1.76
N ILE A 31 10.36 -5.28 -2.30
CA ILE A 31 11.73 -4.88 -1.97
C ILE A 31 11.81 -4.38 -0.53
N VAL A 32 10.96 -3.43 -0.16
CA VAL A 32 10.96 -2.84 1.19
C VAL A 32 10.52 -3.87 2.23
N GLY A 33 9.55 -4.74 1.91
CA GLY A 33 9.09 -5.80 2.79
C GLY A 33 10.19 -6.82 3.09
N THR A 34 11.02 -7.18 2.12
CA THR A 34 12.18 -8.07 2.34
C THR A 34 13.19 -7.44 3.30
N LEU A 35 13.50 -6.14 3.11
CA LEU A 35 14.40 -5.40 3.99
C LEU A 35 13.82 -5.28 5.42
N LEU A 36 12.55 -4.92 5.55
CA LEU A 36 11.86 -4.86 6.85
C LEU A 36 11.84 -6.22 7.54
N GLY A 37 11.56 -7.30 6.80
CA GLY A 37 11.60 -8.67 7.31
C GLY A 37 12.94 -9.03 7.95
N ALA A 38 14.05 -8.68 7.30
CA ALA A 38 15.39 -8.87 7.86
C ALA A 38 15.58 -8.07 9.16
N GLN A 39 15.10 -6.82 9.20
CA GLN A 39 15.21 -5.97 10.39
C GLN A 39 14.33 -6.46 11.56
N PHE A 40 13.17 -7.06 11.29
CA PHE A 40 12.36 -7.73 12.30
C PHE A 40 13.05 -8.99 12.82
N ALA A 41 13.64 -9.80 11.94
CA ALA A 41 14.29 -11.06 12.31
C ALA A 41 15.48 -10.85 13.27
N VAL A 42 16.26 -9.78 13.09
CA VAL A 42 17.38 -9.43 13.98
C VAL A 42 16.97 -8.61 15.20
N GLY A 43 15.67 -8.33 15.39
CA GLY A 43 15.15 -7.57 16.54
C GLY A 43 15.43 -6.06 16.49
N ALA A 44 15.93 -5.53 15.37
CA ALA A 44 16.22 -4.10 15.22
C ALA A 44 14.93 -3.25 15.15
N ILE A 45 13.83 -3.84 14.68
CA ILE A 45 12.49 -3.23 14.72
C ILE A 45 11.59 -4.10 15.62
N PRO A 46 10.87 -3.50 16.59
CA PRO A 46 9.90 -4.24 17.39
C PRO A 46 8.83 -4.92 16.52
N ALA A 47 8.54 -6.19 16.82
CA ALA A 47 7.58 -7.00 16.05
C ALA A 47 6.18 -6.35 15.96
N ARG A 48 5.76 -5.58 16.98
CA ARG A 48 4.48 -4.82 17.00
C ARG A 48 4.29 -3.86 15.82
N TYR A 49 5.36 -3.53 15.10
CA TYR A 49 5.28 -2.68 13.92
C TYR A 49 5.16 -3.46 12.60
N ALA A 50 5.21 -4.79 12.61
CA ALA A 50 5.11 -5.59 11.39
C ALA A 50 3.79 -5.36 10.64
N LEU A 51 2.67 -5.41 11.37
CA LEU A 51 1.34 -5.21 10.79
C LEU A 51 1.17 -3.79 10.19
N PRO A 52 1.38 -2.68 10.91
CA PRO A 52 1.27 -1.35 10.31
C PRO A 52 2.31 -1.06 9.23
N ALA A 53 3.52 -1.64 9.32
CA ALA A 53 4.53 -1.47 8.29
C ALA A 53 4.15 -2.15 6.97
N LEU A 54 3.47 -3.30 7.00
CA LEU A 54 2.93 -3.96 5.82
C LEU A 54 2.01 -3.03 5.03
N PHE A 55 1.02 -2.43 5.69
CA PHE A 55 0.11 -1.49 5.04
C PHE A 55 0.78 -0.17 4.63
N ALA A 56 1.86 0.22 5.32
CA ALA A 56 2.59 1.43 4.98
C ALA A 56 3.32 1.32 3.64
N ILE A 57 3.84 0.14 3.29
CA ILE A 57 4.63 -0.06 2.07
C ILE A 57 3.79 -0.51 0.86
N ASP A 58 2.52 -0.85 1.10
CA ASP A 58 1.63 -1.47 0.11
C ASP A 58 0.35 -0.63 -0.14
N GLY A 59 0.46 0.70 -0.03
CA GLY A 59 -0.69 1.61 -0.20
C GLY A 59 -1.34 1.56 -1.59
N GLN A 60 -0.54 1.30 -2.62
CA GLN A 60 -0.92 1.19 -4.03
C GLN A 60 -1.40 -0.20 -4.47
N VAL A 61 -1.55 -1.15 -3.53
CA VAL A 61 -1.91 -2.54 -3.84
C VAL A 61 -3.05 -2.65 -4.86
N GLY A 62 -2.78 -3.38 -5.94
CA GLY A 62 -3.75 -3.66 -7.00
C GLY A 62 -4.07 -2.48 -7.94
N GLY A 63 -3.47 -1.30 -7.77
CA GLY A 63 -3.76 -0.12 -8.59
C GLY A 63 -3.42 -0.27 -10.07
N ASP A 64 -2.37 -1.03 -10.37
CA ASP A 64 -1.90 -1.40 -11.71
C ASP A 64 -2.82 -2.42 -12.38
N PHE A 65 -3.50 -3.25 -11.59
CA PHE A 65 -4.46 -4.23 -12.07
C PHE A 65 -5.84 -3.65 -12.38
N VAL A 66 -6.20 -2.48 -11.84
CA VAL A 66 -7.51 -1.83 -12.11
C VAL A 66 -7.77 -1.61 -13.60
N PRO A 67 -6.88 -0.93 -14.38
CA PRO A 67 -7.13 -0.73 -15.81
C PRO A 67 -7.21 -2.06 -16.57
N VAL A 68 -6.37 -3.04 -16.22
CA VAL A 68 -6.38 -4.37 -16.85
C VAL A 68 -7.69 -5.10 -16.56
N GLY A 69 -8.13 -5.11 -15.30
CA GLY A 69 -9.36 -5.78 -14.87
C GLY A 69 -10.62 -5.18 -15.53
N LEU A 70 -10.71 -3.86 -15.61
CA LEU A 70 -11.83 -3.21 -16.30
C LEU A 70 -11.81 -3.48 -17.81
N SER A 71 -10.62 -3.51 -18.43
CA SER A 71 -10.48 -3.81 -19.86
C SER A 71 -10.85 -5.27 -20.18
N LEU A 72 -10.39 -6.23 -19.37
CA LEU A 72 -10.74 -7.65 -19.51
C LEU A 72 -12.22 -7.92 -19.23
N GLY A 73 -12.86 -7.09 -18.40
CA GLY A 73 -14.29 -7.14 -18.14
C GLY A 73 -15.14 -6.46 -19.23
N GLU A 74 -14.54 -6.04 -20.34
CA GLU A 74 -15.22 -5.30 -21.42
C GLU A 74 -16.04 -4.11 -20.90
N ALA A 75 -15.51 -3.41 -19.88
CA ALA A 75 -16.17 -2.27 -19.28
C ALA A 75 -16.35 -1.13 -20.30
N GLU A 76 -17.43 -0.37 -20.14
CA GLU A 76 -17.67 0.83 -20.95
C GLU A 76 -16.48 1.81 -20.85
N PRO A 77 -16.12 2.52 -21.93
CA PRO A 77 -15.00 3.47 -21.93
C PRO A 77 -15.07 4.49 -20.79
N GLU A 78 -16.26 5.00 -20.50
CA GLU A 78 -16.51 5.95 -19.41
C GLU A 78 -16.22 5.32 -18.04
N THR A 79 -16.53 4.03 -17.86
CA THR A 79 -16.22 3.30 -16.61
C THR A 79 -14.72 3.16 -16.41
N ILE A 80 -13.96 2.94 -17.49
CA ILE A 80 -12.49 2.87 -17.41
C ILE A 80 -11.92 4.25 -17.10
N GLU A 81 -12.36 5.29 -17.82
CA GLU A 81 -11.87 6.66 -17.71
C GLU A 81 -12.09 7.25 -16.31
N TYR A 82 -13.24 6.99 -15.69
CA TYR A 82 -13.54 7.49 -14.34
C TYR A 82 -13.15 6.50 -13.24
N GLY A 83 -13.28 5.19 -13.48
CA GLY A 83 -13.04 4.15 -12.49
C GLY A 83 -11.56 4.00 -12.13
N VAL A 84 -10.66 4.05 -13.11
CA VAL A 84 -9.21 3.91 -12.85
C VAL A 84 -8.71 5.05 -11.94
N PRO A 85 -8.93 6.34 -12.25
CA PRO A 85 -8.55 7.42 -11.35
C PRO A 85 -9.25 7.33 -9.99
N ALA A 86 -10.55 7.01 -9.96
CA ALA A 86 -11.30 6.91 -8.70
C ALA A 86 -10.65 5.91 -7.72
N VAL A 87 -10.28 4.72 -8.20
CA VAL A 87 -9.61 3.71 -7.36
C VAL A 87 -8.22 4.20 -6.96
N LEU A 88 -7.41 4.74 -7.87
CA LEU A 88 -6.06 5.21 -7.56
C LEU A 88 -6.05 6.34 -6.52
N PHE A 89 -6.93 7.32 -6.66
CA PHE A 89 -7.06 8.40 -5.67
C PHE A 89 -7.64 7.92 -4.34
N SER A 90 -8.53 6.92 -4.34
CA SER A 90 -9.05 6.35 -3.08
C SER A 90 -7.94 5.83 -2.16
N ARG A 91 -6.83 5.33 -2.74
CA ARG A 91 -5.68 4.80 -1.99
C ARG A 91 -4.99 5.84 -1.12
N MET A 92 -5.00 7.10 -1.54
CA MET A 92 -4.47 8.23 -0.76
C MET A 92 -5.19 8.40 0.59
N VAL A 93 -6.42 7.89 0.71
CA VAL A 93 -7.22 7.93 1.95
C VAL A 93 -7.23 6.55 2.62
N THR A 94 -7.54 5.49 1.87
CA THR A 94 -7.68 4.15 2.43
C THR A 94 -6.33 3.57 2.90
N GLY A 95 -5.21 3.96 2.29
CA GLY A 95 -3.87 3.53 2.70
C GLY A 95 -3.52 4.02 4.11
N PRO A 96 -3.47 5.35 4.36
CA PRO A 96 -3.23 5.88 5.69
C PRO A 96 -4.23 5.38 6.73
N LEU A 97 -5.51 5.22 6.36
CA LEU A 97 -6.51 4.64 7.23
C LEU A 97 -6.17 3.18 7.61
N ALA A 98 -5.75 2.36 6.64
CA ALA A 98 -5.32 0.99 6.88
C ALA A 98 -4.11 0.93 7.82
N VAL A 99 -3.14 1.85 7.69
CA VAL A 99 -2.00 1.95 8.62
C VAL A 99 -2.47 2.25 10.05
N LEU A 100 -3.42 3.18 10.21
CA LEU A 100 -3.97 3.52 11.54
C LEU A 100 -4.72 2.34 12.16
N ILE A 101 -5.55 1.65 11.38
CA ILE A 101 -6.26 0.44 11.81
C ILE A 101 -5.25 -0.64 12.21
N ALA A 102 -4.29 -0.93 11.34
CA ALA A 102 -3.24 -1.91 11.61
C ALA A 102 -2.42 -1.58 12.86
N PHE A 103 -2.14 -0.30 13.11
CA PHE A 103 -1.47 0.14 14.32
C PHE A 103 -2.34 -0.07 15.57
N ALA A 104 -3.63 0.23 15.51
CA ALA A 104 -4.56 -0.02 16.61
C ALA A 104 -4.64 -1.51 16.95
N PHE A 105 -4.71 -2.36 15.92
CA PHE A 105 -4.74 -3.81 16.07
C PHE A 105 -3.39 -4.41 16.46
N SER A 106 -2.29 -3.65 16.38
CA SER A 106 -0.98 -4.11 16.84
C SER A 106 -0.68 -3.81 18.31
N ILE A 107 -1.58 -3.10 19.00
CA ILE A 107 -1.50 -2.89 20.44
C ILE A 107 -1.71 -4.24 21.16
N GLY A 108 -0.73 -4.63 21.98
CA GLY A 108 -0.77 -5.90 22.72
C GLY A 108 -0.30 -7.12 21.92
N MET A 109 0.11 -6.94 20.65
CA MET A 109 0.91 -7.95 19.97
C MET A 109 2.33 -7.93 20.55
N TYR A 110 2.81 -9.12 20.96
CA TYR A 110 4.17 -9.45 21.45
C TYR A 110 4.60 -8.75 22.75
#